data_AF-A0A3M2I626-F1
#
_entry.id   AF-A0A3M2I626-F1
#
_cell.length_a   1.000
_cell.length_b   1.000
_cell.length_c   1.000
_cell.angle_alpha   90.00
_cell.angle_beta   90.00
_cell.angle_gamma   90.00
#
_symmetry.space_group_name_H-M   'P 1'
#
loop_
_entity.id
_entity.type
_entity.pdbx_description
1 polymer ?
#
loop_
_entity_poly.entity_id
_entity_poly.type
_entity_poly.pdbx_seq_one_letter_code
_entity_poly.pdbx_strand_id
1 'polypeptide(L)'
;MVKNTPSVFWFLMWLLTAAGLAQEDLTLTAPDGTPVTIFRDNYGVPHIVAQTEIGVFFGQGFAAAQDRLFQMEVNRRAAEGRLAEWFGPSLVDSDKDARGMFYTEQERMQQFAGLPPELQSVYTAYTAGVNTYLDSMAANPARYKPYEFTQPGITMEPWTVYKSIAVTQFYMRIFGQFGG
;
A
#
# COMPACT_ATOMS: atom_id res chain seq x y z
N MET A 1 39.94 43.57 -12.04
CA MET A 1 38.91 42.68 -12.62
C MET A 1 39.48 41.28 -12.73
N VAL A 2 39.18 40.41 -11.75
CA VAL A 2 39.59 38.99 -11.80
C VAL A 2 38.39 38.21 -12.34
N LYS A 3 38.53 37.61 -13.52
CA LYS A 3 37.49 36.76 -14.11
C LYS A 3 37.48 35.44 -13.35
N ASN A 4 36.37 35.18 -12.65
CA ASN A 4 36.15 33.97 -11.88
C ASN A 4 35.63 32.88 -12.84
N THR A 5 36.51 32.03 -13.34
CA THR A 5 36.11 30.86 -14.15
C THR A 5 35.64 29.76 -13.19
N PRO A 6 34.38 29.29 -13.25
CA PRO A 6 33.94 28.20 -12.39
C PRO A 6 34.73 26.92 -12.72
N SER A 7 35.40 26.36 -11.71
CA SER A 7 36.26 25.18 -11.86
C SER A 7 35.46 23.96 -12.32
N VAL A 8 36.00 23.20 -13.28
CA VAL A 8 35.49 21.90 -13.79
C VAL A 8 35.04 20.94 -12.68
N PHE A 9 35.61 21.07 -11.48
CA PHE A 9 35.23 20.36 -10.26
C PHE A 9 33.74 20.54 -9.88
N TRP A 10 33.20 21.75 -9.96
CA TRP A 10 31.79 22.02 -9.66
C TRP A 10 30.86 21.46 -10.74
N PHE A 11 31.31 21.43 -12.00
CA PHE A 11 30.55 20.86 -13.11
C PHE A 11 30.49 19.32 -13.04
N LEU A 12 31.59 18.68 -12.64
CA LEU A 12 31.63 17.23 -12.39
C LEU A 12 30.83 16.82 -11.14
N MET A 13 30.84 17.64 -10.08
CA MET A 13 30.02 17.39 -8.88
C MET A 13 28.51 17.54 -9.17
N TRP A 14 28.14 18.42 -10.11
CA TRP A 14 26.77 18.56 -10.61
C TRP A 14 26.34 17.37 -11.49
N LEU A 15 27.24 16.84 -12.33
CA LEU A 15 26.98 15.63 -13.12
C LEU A 15 26.83 14.37 -12.25
N LEU A 16 27.62 14.22 -11.18
CA LEU A 16 27.53 13.09 -10.25
C LEU A 16 26.29 13.15 -9.34
N THR A 17 25.75 14.34 -9.06
CA THR A 17 24.49 14.50 -8.32
C THR A 17 23.25 14.31 -9.20
N ALA A 18 23.31 14.72 -10.48
CA ALA A 18 22.22 14.51 -11.43
C ALA A 18 22.06 13.02 -11.85
N ALA A 19 23.14 12.24 -11.88
CA ALA A 19 23.10 10.82 -12.20
C ALA A 19 22.47 9.94 -11.11
N GLY A 20 22.25 10.48 -9.90
CA GLY A 20 21.66 9.75 -8.76
C GLY A 20 20.13 9.78 -8.66
N LEU A 21 19.43 10.41 -9.62
CA LEU A 21 17.97 10.60 -9.58
C LEU A 21 17.18 9.77 -10.59
N ALA A 22 17.85 8.87 -11.33
CA ALA A 22 17.10 7.83 -12.04
C ALA A 22 16.65 6.81 -10.98
N GLN A 23 15.46 7.03 -10.43
CA GLN A 23 14.77 5.98 -9.67
C GLN A 23 14.61 4.80 -10.62
N GLU A 24 15.39 3.73 -10.43
CA GLU A 24 15.31 2.55 -11.28
C GLU A 24 13.88 2.03 -11.30
N ASP A 25 13.33 1.88 -12.50
CA ASP A 25 12.01 1.30 -12.72
C ASP A 25 11.95 -0.08 -12.06
N LEU A 26 10.99 -0.28 -11.15
CA LEU A 26 10.82 -1.56 -10.48
C LEU A 26 10.05 -2.49 -11.39
N THR A 27 10.67 -3.60 -11.79
CA THR A 27 10.01 -4.66 -12.55
C THR A 27 9.73 -5.85 -11.65
N LEU A 28 8.47 -6.26 -11.59
CA LEU A 28 7.96 -7.41 -10.84
C LEU A 28 7.32 -8.42 -11.80
N THR A 29 7.10 -9.63 -11.31
CA THR A 29 6.32 -10.66 -12.02
C THR A 29 4.99 -10.85 -11.30
N ALA A 30 3.88 -10.64 -12.01
CA ALA A 30 2.53 -10.83 -11.48
C ALA A 30 2.18 -12.33 -11.33
N PRO A 31 1.10 -12.67 -10.59
CA PRO A 31 0.69 -14.06 -10.40
C PRO A 31 0.34 -14.83 -11.69
N ASP A 32 -0.02 -14.13 -12.76
CA ASP A 32 -0.27 -14.71 -14.09
C ASP A 32 1.01 -14.91 -14.91
N GLY A 33 2.18 -14.62 -14.32
CA GLY A 33 3.50 -14.75 -14.94
C GLY A 33 3.90 -13.57 -15.83
N THR A 34 3.07 -12.54 -15.95
CA THR A 34 3.37 -11.38 -16.81
C THR A 34 4.23 -10.34 -16.07
N PRO A 35 5.11 -9.62 -16.80
CA PRO A 35 5.91 -8.55 -16.21
C PRO A 35 5.06 -7.31 -15.90
N VAL A 36 5.37 -6.66 -14.77
CA VAL A 36 4.74 -5.42 -14.32
C VAL A 36 5.84 -4.43 -14.01
N THR A 37 5.77 -3.25 -14.61
CA THR A 37 6.71 -2.15 -14.37
C THR A 37 6.02 -1.07 -13.56
N ILE A 38 6.66 -0.65 -12.46
CA ILE A 38 6.24 0.45 -11.61
C ILE A 38 7.33 1.51 -11.66
N PHE A 39 6.99 2.68 -12.18
CA PHE A 39 7.86 3.86 -12.15
C PHE A 39 7.14 5.00 -11.45
N ARG A 40 7.91 5.98 -10.95
CA ARG A 40 7.37 7.11 -10.19
C ARG A 40 7.75 8.42 -10.84
N ASP A 41 6.80 9.34 -10.87
CA ASP A 41 7.07 10.70 -11.34
C ASP A 41 7.83 11.53 -10.29
N ASN A 42 8.07 12.80 -10.59
CA ASN A 42 8.80 13.72 -9.70
C ASN A 42 8.08 14.02 -8.38
N TYR A 43 6.79 13.67 -8.26
CA TYR A 43 6.00 13.79 -7.03
C TYR A 43 5.90 12.45 -6.29
N GLY A 44 6.55 11.40 -6.80
CA GLY A 44 6.50 10.06 -6.25
C GLY A 44 5.21 9.30 -6.60
N VAL A 45 4.37 9.80 -7.51
CA VAL A 45 3.12 9.13 -7.90
C VAL A 45 3.45 7.87 -8.71
N PRO A 46 2.94 6.69 -8.32
CA PRO A 46 3.24 5.45 -9.04
C PRO A 46 2.42 5.34 -10.33
N HIS A 47 3.11 5.05 -11.42
CA HIS A 47 2.55 4.65 -12.70
C HIS A 47 2.82 3.17 -12.91
N ILE A 48 1.75 2.39 -13.12
CA ILE A 48 1.81 0.94 -13.30
C ILE A 48 1.54 0.60 -14.76
N VAL A 49 2.46 -0.15 -15.37
CA VAL A 49 2.34 -0.64 -16.74
C VAL A 49 2.43 -2.16 -16.75
N ALA A 50 1.41 -2.82 -17.30
CA ALA A 50 1.35 -4.26 -17.47
C ALA A 50 0.51 -4.62 -18.72
N GLN A 51 0.69 -5.84 -19.23
CA GLN A 51 -0.06 -6.34 -20.40
C GLN A 51 -1.44 -6.89 -20.05
N THR A 52 -1.68 -7.19 -18.77
CA THR A 52 -2.93 -7.77 -18.28
C THR A 52 -3.51 -6.91 -17.17
N GLU A 53 -4.83 -6.96 -17.02
CA GLU A 53 -5.53 -6.31 -15.92
C GLU A 53 -5.04 -6.84 -14.55
N ILE A 54 -4.78 -8.15 -14.46
CA ILE A 54 -4.17 -8.78 -13.27
C ILE A 54 -2.85 -8.12 -12.92
N GLY A 55 -1.96 -7.92 -13.90
CA GLY A 55 -0.68 -7.26 -13.69
C GLY A 55 -0.84 -5.81 -13.22
N VAL A 56 -1.80 -5.07 -13.77
CA VAL A 56 -2.09 -3.69 -13.34
C VAL A 56 -2.52 -3.64 -11.87
N PHE A 57 -3.52 -4.43 -11.47
CA PHE A 57 -4.00 -4.42 -10.09
C PHE A 57 -2.99 -4.99 -9.10
N PHE A 58 -2.19 -5.98 -9.51
CA PHE A 58 -1.05 -6.46 -8.74
C PHE A 58 -0.03 -5.34 -8.47
N GLY A 59 0.40 -4.62 -9.52
CA GLY A 59 1.32 -3.50 -9.37
C GLY A 59 0.73 -2.37 -8.52
N GLN A 60 -0.56 -2.10 -8.67
CA GLN A 60 -1.27 -1.13 -7.84
C GLN A 60 -1.25 -1.51 -6.36
N GLY A 61 -1.51 -2.78 -6.03
CA GLY A 61 -1.45 -3.29 -4.66
C GLY A 61 -0.06 -3.15 -4.04
N PHE A 62 0.98 -3.49 -4.82
CA PHE A 62 2.38 -3.32 -4.39
C PHE A 62 2.71 -1.85 -4.11
N ALA A 63 2.39 -0.95 -5.05
CA ALA A 63 2.69 0.47 -4.91
C ALA A 63 1.91 1.11 -3.74
N ALA A 64 0.65 0.74 -3.56
CA ALA A 64 -0.17 1.21 -2.43
C ALA A 64 0.41 0.77 -1.08
N ALA A 65 0.87 -0.48 -0.97
CA ALA A 65 1.54 -0.97 0.22
C ALA A 65 2.86 -0.23 0.46
N GLN A 66 3.66 -0.03 -0.59
CA GLN A 66 4.91 0.72 -0.49
C GLN A 66 4.71 2.13 0.09
N ASP A 67 3.63 2.80 -0.29
CA ASP A 67 3.41 4.19 0.09
C ASP A 67 2.63 4.33 1.41
N ARG A 68 1.69 3.42 1.67
CA ARG A 68 0.60 3.62 2.65
C ARG A 68 0.34 2.44 3.56
N LEU A 69 1.26 1.48 3.69
CA LEU A 69 1.02 0.24 4.46
C LEU A 69 0.45 0.49 5.87
N PHE A 70 1.06 1.40 6.64
CA PHE A 70 0.59 1.71 7.99
C PHE A 70 -0.82 2.29 7.99
N GLN A 71 -1.10 3.25 7.09
CA GLN A 71 -2.43 3.83 6.93
C GLN A 71 -3.47 2.76 6.56
N MET A 72 -3.13 1.85 5.63
CA MET A 72 -4.00 0.75 5.24
C MET A 72 -4.35 -0.15 6.43
N GLU A 73 -3.37 -0.51 7.26
CA GLU A 73 -3.56 -1.35 8.43
C GLU A 73 -4.37 -0.65 9.53
N VAL A 74 -4.17 0.65 9.75
CA VAL A 74 -5.01 1.46 10.67
C VAL A 74 -6.45 1.49 10.19
N ASN A 75 -6.70 1.76 8.90
CA ASN A 75 -8.06 1.79 8.35
C ASN A 75 -8.74 0.43 8.43
N ARG A 76 -8.00 -0.65 8.16
CA ARG A 76 -8.51 -2.03 8.34
C ARG A 76 -8.91 -2.29 9.79
N ARG A 77 -8.05 -1.94 10.75
CA ARG A 77 -8.34 -2.08 12.19
C ARG A 77 -9.53 -1.23 12.62
N ALA A 78 -9.69 -0.03 12.07
CA ALA A 78 -10.87 0.79 12.28
C ALA A 78 -12.15 0.11 11.77
N ALA A 79 -12.10 -0.48 10.58
CA ALA A 79 -13.21 -1.22 9.98
C ALA A 79 -13.60 -2.50 10.74
N GLU A 80 -12.64 -3.11 11.45
CA GLU A 80 -12.85 -4.33 12.24
C GLU A 80 -13.11 -4.07 13.73
N GLY A 81 -13.00 -2.81 14.18
CA GLY A 81 -13.06 -2.47 15.59
C GLY A 81 -11.93 -3.11 16.39
N ARG A 82 -10.70 -2.85 15.97
CA ARG A 82 -9.44 -3.35 16.56
C ARG A 82 -8.39 -2.24 16.73
N LEU A 83 -8.79 -0.97 16.80
CA LEU A 83 -7.87 0.14 16.99
C LEU A 83 -7.33 0.20 18.42
N ALA A 84 -8.12 -0.18 19.42
CA ALA A 84 -7.70 -0.16 20.81
C ALA A 84 -6.54 -1.11 21.10
N GLU A 85 -6.34 -2.13 20.25
CA GLU A 85 -5.16 -3.03 20.31
C GLU A 85 -3.84 -2.27 20.14
N TRP A 86 -3.82 -1.18 19.37
CA TRP A 86 -2.62 -0.40 19.07
C TRP A 86 -2.55 0.91 19.83
N PHE A 87 -3.68 1.61 19.94
CA PHE A 87 -3.73 2.97 20.49
C PHE A 87 -4.33 3.03 21.89
N GLY A 88 -4.64 1.87 22.46
CA GLY A 88 -5.04 1.73 23.85
C GLY A 88 -6.54 1.90 24.14
N PRO A 89 -6.93 1.85 25.41
CA PRO A 89 -8.32 1.65 25.84
C PRO A 89 -9.28 2.80 25.48
N SER A 90 -8.75 3.99 25.16
CA SER A 90 -9.55 5.14 24.77
C SER A 90 -10.38 4.91 23.49
N LEU A 91 -10.00 3.93 22.67
CA LEU A 91 -10.69 3.58 21.42
C LEU A 91 -11.65 2.38 21.55
N VAL A 92 -11.84 1.83 22.75
CA VAL A 92 -12.69 0.65 22.95
C VAL A 92 -14.14 0.89 22.53
N ASP A 93 -14.69 2.07 22.78
CA ASP A 93 -16.07 2.38 22.38
C ASP A 93 -16.19 2.54 20.85
N SER A 94 -15.19 3.15 20.20
CA SER A 94 -15.10 3.17 18.73
C SER A 94 -15.02 1.76 18.14
N ASP A 95 -14.29 0.86 18.80
CA ASP A 95 -14.16 -0.53 18.37
C ASP A 95 -15.49 -1.29 18.50
N LYS A 96 -16.26 -1.05 19.58
CA LYS A 96 -17.61 -1.61 19.74
C LYS A 96 -18.55 -1.11 18.66
N ASP A 97 -18.54 0.19 18.39
CA ASP A 97 -19.38 0.81 17.37
C ASP A 97 -19.06 0.23 15.98
N ALA A 98 -17.77 0.11 15.64
CA ALA A 98 -17.34 -0.51 14.39
C ALA A 98 -17.84 -1.95 14.25
N ARG A 99 -17.75 -2.76 15.30
CA ARG A 99 -18.25 -4.16 15.30
C ARG A 99 -19.78 -4.26 15.18
N GLY A 100 -20.51 -3.24 15.62
CA GLY A 100 -21.96 -3.18 15.46
C GLY A 100 -22.41 -2.66 14.08
N MET A 101 -21.57 -1.87 13.41
CA MET A 101 -21.94 -1.18 12.16
C MET A 101 -21.35 -1.82 10.90
N PHE A 102 -20.12 -2.32 10.96
CA PHE A 102 -19.44 -2.95 9.82
C PHE A 102 -19.72 -4.46 9.74
N TYR A 103 -19.11 -5.10 8.75
CA TYR A 103 -19.26 -6.52 8.48
C TYR A 103 -18.17 -7.34 9.17
N THR A 104 -18.52 -8.57 9.54
CA THR A 104 -17.57 -9.59 9.95
C THR A 104 -16.71 -10.07 8.78
N GLU A 105 -15.60 -10.76 9.07
CA GLU A 105 -14.80 -11.44 8.04
C GLU A 105 -15.65 -12.39 7.20
N GLN A 106 -16.53 -13.19 7.84
CA GLN A 106 -17.40 -14.15 7.15
C GLN A 106 -18.33 -13.46 6.16
N GLU A 107 -18.99 -12.36 6.56
CA GLU A 107 -19.89 -11.61 5.68
C GLU A 107 -19.13 -10.96 4.52
N ARG A 108 -17.91 -10.45 4.76
CA ARG A 108 -17.05 -9.92 3.67
C ARG A 108 -16.67 -11.01 2.68
N MET A 109 -16.35 -12.21 3.16
CA MET A 109 -16.03 -13.34 2.29
C MET A 109 -17.26 -13.83 1.51
N GLN A 110 -18.47 -13.77 2.09
CA GLN A 110 -19.71 -14.02 1.35
C GLN A 110 -19.97 -12.98 0.27
N GLN A 111 -19.73 -11.68 0.56
CA GLN A 111 -19.81 -10.62 -0.44
C GLN A 111 -18.81 -10.84 -1.57
N PHE A 112 -17.57 -11.20 -1.24
CA PHE A 112 -16.53 -11.53 -2.21
C PHE A 112 -16.94 -12.71 -3.12
N ALA A 113 -17.46 -13.78 -2.53
CA ALA A 113 -17.92 -14.96 -3.27
C ALA A 113 -19.10 -14.66 -4.21
N GLY A 114 -19.89 -13.63 -3.90
CA GLY A 114 -20.99 -13.16 -4.74
C GLY A 114 -20.57 -12.25 -5.91
N LEU A 115 -19.30 -11.84 -5.99
CA LEU A 115 -18.80 -11.01 -7.09
C LEU A 115 -18.62 -11.83 -8.37
N PRO A 116 -18.73 -11.20 -9.56
CA PRO A 116 -18.27 -11.79 -10.81
C PRO A 116 -16.80 -12.27 -10.72
N PRO A 117 -16.44 -13.39 -11.37
CA PRO A 117 -15.08 -13.95 -11.32
C PRO A 117 -13.99 -12.94 -11.68
N GLU A 118 -14.26 -12.03 -12.61
CA GLU A 118 -13.33 -11.00 -13.05
C GLU A 118 -12.97 -10.06 -11.89
N LEU A 119 -13.97 -9.63 -11.10
CA LEU A 119 -13.72 -8.80 -9.92
C LEU A 119 -13.02 -9.58 -8.81
N GLN A 120 -13.34 -10.87 -8.64
CA GLN A 120 -12.62 -11.71 -7.69
C GLN A 120 -11.12 -11.79 -8.02
N SER A 121 -10.78 -11.93 -9.31
CA SER A 121 -9.40 -11.94 -9.78
C SER A 121 -8.70 -10.60 -9.54
N VAL A 122 -9.37 -9.47 -9.74
CA VAL A 122 -8.83 -8.13 -9.47
C VAL A 122 -8.47 -7.95 -7.99
N TYR A 123 -9.40 -8.27 -7.07
CA TYR A 123 -9.13 -8.19 -5.62
C TYR A 123 -8.01 -9.13 -5.18
N THR A 124 -7.95 -10.32 -5.78
CA THR A 124 -6.90 -11.30 -5.50
C THR A 124 -5.54 -10.81 -5.98
N ALA A 125 -5.46 -10.23 -7.19
CA ALA A 125 -4.24 -9.66 -7.75
C ALA A 125 -3.72 -8.49 -6.90
N TYR A 126 -4.59 -7.55 -6.52
CA TYR A 126 -4.23 -6.45 -5.63
C TYR A 126 -3.67 -6.96 -4.29
N THR A 127 -4.35 -7.94 -3.68
CA THR A 127 -3.93 -8.55 -2.41
C THR A 127 -2.56 -9.23 -2.56
N ALA A 128 -2.30 -9.91 -3.68
CA ALA A 128 -1.01 -10.50 -3.97
C ALA A 128 0.09 -9.43 -4.07
N GLY A 129 -0.18 -8.28 -4.70
CA GLY A 129 0.75 -7.16 -4.78
C GLY A 129 1.12 -6.60 -3.41
N VAL A 130 0.13 -6.40 -2.53
CA VAL A 130 0.37 -5.98 -1.15
C VAL A 130 1.26 -7.00 -0.43
N ASN A 131 0.97 -8.29 -0.56
CA ASN A 131 1.78 -9.33 0.08
C ASN A 131 3.19 -9.41 -0.49
N THR A 132 3.41 -9.18 -1.78
CA THR A 132 4.77 -9.09 -2.36
C THR A 132 5.58 -7.94 -1.75
N TYR A 133 4.93 -6.83 -1.39
CA TYR A 133 5.60 -5.77 -0.62
C TYR A 133 5.92 -6.22 0.81
N LEU A 134 5.00 -6.95 1.46
CA LEU A 134 5.24 -7.52 2.79
C LEU A 134 6.41 -8.51 2.79
N ASP A 135 6.54 -9.33 1.73
CA ASP A 135 7.66 -10.24 1.55
C ASP A 135 8.97 -9.46 1.39
N SER A 136 8.94 -8.36 0.63
CA SER A 136 10.09 -7.45 0.50
C SER A 136 10.49 -6.85 1.85
N MET A 137 9.51 -6.44 2.65
CA MET A 137 9.69 -5.96 4.02
C MET A 137 10.28 -7.03 4.95
N ALA A 138 9.85 -8.28 4.83
CA ALA A 138 10.39 -9.39 5.61
C ALA A 138 11.84 -9.71 5.19
N ALA A 139 12.14 -9.68 3.89
CA ALA A 139 13.45 -9.98 3.34
C ALA A 139 14.49 -8.89 3.64
N ASN A 140 14.10 -7.61 3.62
CA ASN A 140 14.98 -6.50 3.98
C ASN A 140 14.24 -5.42 4.82
N PRO A 141 14.05 -5.67 6.12
CA PRO A 141 13.34 -4.76 7.00
C PRO A 141 13.98 -3.38 7.09
N ALA A 142 15.32 -3.29 7.04
CA ALA A 142 16.03 -2.02 7.17
C ALA A 142 15.72 -1.04 6.02
N ARG A 143 15.36 -1.56 4.85
CA ARG A 143 15.02 -0.75 3.67
C ARG A 143 13.53 -0.49 3.52
N TYR A 144 12.69 -1.48 3.83
CA TYR A 144 11.27 -1.45 3.42
C TYR A 144 10.28 -1.39 4.58
N LYS A 145 10.71 -1.57 5.84
CA LYS A 145 9.78 -1.49 6.97
C LYS A 145 9.46 -0.03 7.30
N PRO A 146 8.18 0.39 7.26
CA PRO A 146 7.80 1.72 7.73
C PRO A 146 8.12 1.91 9.21
N TYR A 147 8.44 3.14 9.60
CA TYR A 147 8.88 3.47 10.96
C TYR A 147 7.87 3.05 12.03
N GLU A 148 6.57 3.15 11.75
CA GLU A 148 5.50 2.84 12.68
C GLU A 148 5.50 1.36 13.11
N PHE A 149 5.86 0.45 12.20
CA PHE A 149 6.01 -0.98 12.50
C PHE A 149 7.29 -1.33 13.25
N THR A 150 8.14 -0.34 13.58
CA THR A 150 9.26 -0.53 14.51
C THR A 150 8.86 -0.27 15.97
N GLN A 151 7.68 0.32 16.19
CA GLN A 151 7.19 0.63 17.53
C GLN A 151 6.70 -0.63 18.26
N PRO A 152 6.91 -0.74 19.58
CA PRO A 152 6.41 -1.87 20.36
C PRO A 152 4.89 -2.02 20.25
N GLY A 153 4.41 -3.25 20.06
CA GLY A 153 2.97 -3.56 19.98
C GLY A 153 2.34 -3.35 18.60
N ILE A 154 3.05 -2.73 17.65
CA ILE A 154 2.58 -2.52 16.28
C ILE A 154 3.09 -3.66 15.38
N THR A 155 2.20 -4.54 14.95
CA THR A 155 2.55 -5.77 14.21
C THR A 155 1.77 -5.90 12.91
N MET A 156 2.46 -6.31 11.84
CA MET A 156 1.80 -6.58 10.57
C MET A 156 1.20 -7.99 10.55
N GLU A 157 -0.06 -8.10 10.15
CA GLU A 157 -0.70 -9.38 9.83
C GLU A 157 -0.65 -9.64 8.31
N PRO A 158 -0.69 -10.90 7.85
CA PRO A 158 -0.83 -11.19 6.42
C PRO A 158 -2.03 -10.46 5.81
N TRP A 159 -1.87 -9.92 4.61
CA TRP A 159 -2.95 -9.21 3.92
C TRP A 159 -3.80 -10.20 3.12
N THR A 160 -5.09 -10.27 3.44
CA THR A 160 -6.05 -11.16 2.78
C THR A 160 -7.06 -10.33 1.99
N VAL A 161 -7.80 -10.99 1.09
CA VAL A 161 -8.79 -10.30 0.25
C VAL A 161 -9.86 -9.57 1.07
N TYR A 162 -10.34 -10.18 2.16
CA TYR A 162 -11.34 -9.53 3.01
C TYR A 162 -10.80 -8.24 3.65
N LYS A 163 -9.49 -8.12 3.89
CA LYS A 163 -8.87 -6.92 4.48
C LYS A 163 -8.89 -5.75 3.49
N SER A 164 -8.65 -6.03 2.20
CA SER A 164 -8.88 -5.06 1.12
C SER A 164 -10.34 -4.59 1.07
N ILE A 165 -11.30 -5.52 1.24
CA ILE A 165 -12.73 -5.20 1.29
C ILE A 165 -13.06 -4.36 2.53
N ALA A 166 -12.49 -4.68 3.69
CA ALA A 166 -12.70 -3.95 4.93
C ALA A 166 -12.29 -2.47 4.80
N VAL A 167 -11.12 -2.20 4.20
CA VAL A 167 -10.65 -0.83 3.93
C VAL A 167 -11.60 -0.10 2.96
N THR A 168 -12.08 -0.78 1.93
CA THR A 168 -13.03 -0.20 0.96
C THR A 168 -14.35 0.18 1.65
N GLN A 169 -14.90 -0.71 2.47
CA GLN A 169 -16.12 -0.47 3.25
C GLN A 169 -15.96 0.69 4.24
N PHE A 170 -14.80 0.78 4.90
CA PHE A 170 -14.47 1.87 5.82
C PHE A 170 -14.60 3.23 5.13
N TYR A 171 -13.94 3.41 3.98
CA TYR A 171 -14.03 4.66 3.23
C TYR A 171 -15.45 4.93 2.73
N MET A 172 -16.10 3.94 2.09
CA MET A 172 -17.46 4.11 1.56
C MET A 172 -18.44 4.54 2.64
N ARG A 173 -18.31 3.98 3.86
CA ARG A 173 -19.22 4.30 4.96
C ARG A 173 -18.89 5.63 5.62
N ILE A 174 -17.62 5.99 5.81
CA ILE A 174 -17.25 7.31 6.31
C ILE A 174 -17.77 8.40 5.38
N PHE A 175 -17.59 8.26 4.07
CA PHE A 175 -18.12 9.25 3.11
C PHE A 175 -19.65 9.24 3.05
N GLY A 176 -20.29 8.07 3.16
CA GLY A 176 -21.75 7.95 3.17
C GLY A 176 -22.43 8.45 4.45
N GLN A 177 -21.73 8.47 5.59
CA GLN A 177 -22.29 8.84 6.89
C GLN A 177 -22.36 10.36 7.11
N PHE A 178 -21.47 11.14 6.48
CA PHE A 178 -21.42 12.59 6.68
C PHE A 178 -22.17 13.41 5.62
N GLY A 179 -22.70 12.79 4.56
CA GLY A 179 -23.47 13.47 3.51
C GLY A 179 -22.60 14.38 2.61
N GLY A 180 -22.84 14.31 1.31
CA GLY A 180 -22.32 15.29 0.34
C GLY A 180 -23.16 16.56 0.30
#